data_AF-A0A5C3LLG9-F1
#
_entry.id   AF-A0A5C3LLG9-F1
#
_cell.length_a   1.000
_cell.length_b   1.000
_cell.length_c   1.000
_cell.angle_alpha   90.00
_cell.angle_beta   90.00
_cell.angle_gamma   90.00
#
_symmetry.space_group_name_H-M   'P 1'
#
loop_
_entity.id
_entity.type
_entity.pdbx_description
1 polymer ?
#
loop_
_entity_poly.entity_id
_entity_poly.type
_entity_poly.pdbx_seq_one_letter_code
_entity_poly.pdbx_strand_id
1 'polypeptide(L)'
;MTTEHLPSLLEQMREPAYSRLKTLYVECRTAFKTNPTSQIDLMAYENRDNEHSYTLLKGLIPATLVGHSPPTNIGAPWQTSDTFFTDFKQRHPEDQVLSEDRYSLIIGNRASYDTRQYFDKPALAGMSFMHLLVIPKDKVYNIVCLDNAQIVEEMILHFKSFWKAPGSIEKIIKCIQLGVDTREKAVISNFQESKDQGATDFDQIMKEVRRDGLQLAEELRRRQCSEKLEDLILFGFHPAPLASVGHLHMHVLLAPVEFRRFSTGVHDHKTVPAQAVIEVLKEEASRTV
;
A
#
# COMPACT_ATOMS: atom_id res chain seq x y z
N MET A 1 -8.03 -26.97 19.14
CA MET A 1 -7.49 -25.64 19.45
C MET A 1 -8.63 -24.67 19.35
N THR A 2 -9.06 -24.10 20.48
CA THR A 2 -10.07 -23.04 20.52
C THR A 2 -9.49 -21.83 19.80
N THR A 3 -10.07 -21.47 18.64
CA THR A 3 -9.79 -20.21 17.97
C THR A 3 -10.22 -19.09 18.91
N GLU A 4 -9.29 -18.51 19.66
CA GLU A 4 -9.52 -17.20 20.26
C GLU A 4 -10.00 -16.29 19.14
N HIS A 5 -11.18 -15.69 19.32
CA HIS A 5 -11.70 -14.70 18.39
C HIS A 5 -10.77 -13.50 18.41
N LEU A 6 -9.74 -13.53 17.55
CA LEU A 6 -8.95 -12.35 17.24
C LEU A 6 -9.94 -11.28 16.73
N PRO A 7 -9.82 -10.03 17.19
CA PRO A 7 -10.65 -8.94 16.67
C PRO A 7 -10.24 -8.60 15.24
N SER A 8 -11.21 -8.18 14.42
CA SER A 8 -10.96 -7.61 13.08
C SER A 8 -10.07 -6.37 13.15
N LEU A 9 -9.44 -5.99 12.03
CA LEU A 9 -8.62 -4.78 11.99
C LEU A 9 -9.42 -3.51 12.31
N LEU A 10 -10.69 -3.46 11.89
CA LEU A 10 -11.57 -2.34 12.24
C LEU A 10 -11.83 -2.27 13.74
N GLU A 11 -12.05 -3.42 14.40
CA GLU A 11 -12.20 -3.48 15.86
C GLU A 11 -10.91 -3.09 16.59
N GLN A 12 -9.76 -3.54 16.07
CA GLN A 12 -8.44 -3.14 16.58
C GLN A 12 -8.17 -1.64 16.40
N MET A 13 -8.84 -1.01 15.43
CA MET A 13 -8.76 0.42 15.14
C MET A 13 -9.87 1.24 15.80
N ARG A 14 -10.67 0.66 16.70
CA ARG A 14 -11.55 1.42 17.60
C ARG A 14 -10.76 2.07 18.72
N GLU A 15 -11.43 2.87 19.55
CA GLU A 15 -10.82 3.42 20.76
C GLU A 15 -10.28 2.32 21.68
N PRO A 16 -9.09 2.48 22.28
CA PRO A 16 -8.22 3.68 22.29
C PRO A 16 -7.21 3.76 21.12
N ALA A 17 -7.17 2.75 20.24
CA ALA A 17 -6.17 2.68 19.18
C ALA A 17 -6.36 3.75 18.10
N TYR A 18 -7.61 4.10 17.78
CA TYR A 18 -7.93 5.21 16.88
C TYR A 18 -7.26 6.51 17.34
N SER A 19 -7.51 6.91 18.58
CA SER A 19 -6.90 8.10 19.19
C SER A 19 -5.38 8.07 19.12
N ARG A 20 -4.76 6.93 19.45
CA ARG A 20 -3.29 6.79 19.36
C ARG A 20 -2.75 6.99 17.95
N LEU A 21 -3.41 6.42 16.94
CA LEU A 21 -3.00 6.55 15.54
C LEU A 21 -3.25 7.97 14.99
N LYS A 22 -4.33 8.64 15.43
CA LYS A 22 -4.56 10.06 15.16
C LYS A 22 -3.45 10.93 15.76
N THR A 23 -3.09 10.69 17.02
CA THR A 23 -1.96 11.37 17.68
C THR A 23 -0.65 11.15 16.94
N LEU A 24 -0.35 9.90 16.55
CA LEU A 24 0.83 9.57 15.75
C LEU A 24 0.90 10.40 14.46
N TYR A 25 -0.22 10.54 13.75
CA TYR A 25 -0.28 11.36 12.53
C TYR A 25 0.05 12.83 12.83
N VAL A 26 -0.56 13.41 13.86
CA VAL A 26 -0.30 14.80 14.29
C VAL A 26 1.17 15.00 14.64
N GLU A 27 1.78 14.07 15.38
CA GLU A 27 3.20 14.13 15.75
C GLU A 27 4.11 14.07 14.51
N CYS A 28 3.91 13.08 13.64
CA CYS A 28 4.67 12.94 12.39
C CYS A 28 4.54 14.19 11.50
N ARG A 29 3.31 14.68 11.34
CA ARG A 29 3.02 15.87 10.53
C ARG A 29 3.66 17.13 11.12
N THR A 30 3.53 17.34 12.42
CA THR A 30 4.13 18.50 13.11
C THR A 30 5.64 18.47 12.94
N ALA A 31 6.28 17.34 13.25
CA ALA A 31 7.72 17.17 13.10
C ALA A 31 8.20 17.43 11.66
N PHE A 32 7.44 16.98 10.67
CA PHE A 32 7.74 17.22 9.26
C PHE A 32 7.60 18.71 8.88
N LYS A 33 6.47 19.32 9.21
CA LYS A 33 6.16 20.73 8.85
C LYS A 33 7.07 21.74 9.55
N THR A 34 7.51 21.46 10.77
CA THR A 34 8.40 22.36 11.51
C THR A 34 9.88 22.16 11.19
N ASN A 35 10.26 21.14 10.42
CA ASN A 35 11.64 20.86 10.06
C ASN A 35 12.02 21.62 8.76
N PRO A 36 12.93 22.63 8.82
CA PRO A 36 13.29 23.42 7.64
C PRO A 36 13.88 22.58 6.50
N THR A 37 14.69 21.57 6.83
CA THR A 37 15.29 20.68 5.82
C THR A 37 14.23 19.84 5.12
N SER A 38 13.19 19.38 5.83
CA SER A 38 12.07 18.67 5.21
C SER A 38 11.29 19.57 4.25
N GLN A 39 11.15 20.86 4.59
CA GLN A 39 10.48 21.82 3.70
C GLN A 39 11.31 22.13 2.46
N ILE A 40 12.63 22.28 2.58
CA ILE A 40 13.54 22.45 1.44
C ILE A 40 13.48 21.23 0.51
N ASP A 41 13.60 20.02 1.07
CA ASP A 41 13.51 18.81 0.26
C ASP A 41 12.13 18.65 -0.40
N LEU A 42 11.05 19.01 0.29
CA LEU A 42 9.70 18.98 -0.27
C LEU A 42 9.58 19.94 -1.47
N MET A 43 10.04 21.18 -1.32
CA MET A 43 10.04 22.15 -2.42
C MET A 43 10.85 21.65 -3.62
N ALA A 44 12.03 21.06 -3.38
CA ALA A 44 12.83 20.44 -4.44
C ALA A 44 12.08 19.28 -5.12
N TYR A 45 11.44 18.42 -4.34
CA TYR A 45 10.67 17.28 -4.85
C TYR A 45 9.49 17.71 -5.73
N GLU A 46 8.73 18.72 -5.29
CA GLU A 46 7.62 19.33 -6.02
C GLU A 46 8.09 19.99 -7.32
N ASN A 47 9.24 20.65 -7.29
CA ASN A 47 9.89 21.24 -8.47
C ASN A 47 10.57 20.22 -9.38
N ARG A 48 10.56 18.93 -9.02
CA ARG A 48 11.28 17.86 -9.75
C ARG A 48 12.78 18.16 -9.91
N ASP A 49 13.38 18.78 -8.90
CA ASP A 49 14.80 19.10 -8.90
C ASP A 49 15.62 17.81 -8.77
N ASN A 50 16.28 17.43 -9.86
CA ASN A 50 17.08 16.20 -9.92
C ASN A 50 18.54 16.40 -9.46
N GLU A 51 18.95 17.64 -9.27
CA GLU A 51 20.29 18.01 -8.78
C GLU A 51 20.29 18.20 -7.25
N HIS A 52 19.10 18.32 -6.65
CA HIS A 52 18.95 18.47 -5.20
C HIS A 52 19.41 17.22 -4.43
N SER A 53 20.11 17.45 -3.32
CA SER A 53 20.51 16.40 -2.39
C SER A 53 19.42 16.18 -1.34
N TYR A 54 18.52 15.23 -1.61
CA TYR A 54 17.46 14.83 -0.69
C TYR A 54 18.05 14.14 0.55
N THR A 55 17.84 14.71 1.72
CA THR A 55 18.45 14.22 2.98
C THR A 55 17.44 13.64 3.96
N LEU A 56 16.19 14.13 3.92
CA LEU A 56 15.13 13.72 4.84
C LEU A 56 13.98 12.99 4.15
N LEU A 57 13.69 13.28 2.88
CA LEU A 57 12.66 12.55 2.16
C LEU A 57 13.09 11.11 1.90
N LYS A 58 12.43 10.18 2.58
CA LYS A 58 12.60 8.74 2.39
C LYS A 58 11.73 8.22 1.26
N GLY A 59 12.13 7.08 0.70
CA GLY A 59 11.34 6.32 -0.26
C GLY A 59 11.34 6.90 -1.68
N LEU A 60 12.31 7.76 -2.00
CA LEU A 60 12.69 8.09 -3.37
C LEU A 60 13.38 6.88 -4.03
N ILE A 61 13.58 6.93 -5.34
CA ILE A 61 14.31 5.89 -6.05
C ILE A 61 15.74 5.76 -5.46
N PRO A 62 16.19 4.53 -5.12
CA PRO A 62 17.55 4.30 -4.65
C PRO A 62 18.60 4.84 -5.62
N ALA A 63 19.68 5.43 -5.10
CA ALA A 63 20.77 5.99 -5.90
C ALA A 63 21.35 5.00 -6.93
N THR A 64 21.34 3.70 -6.62
CA THR A 64 21.80 2.64 -7.52
C THR A 64 20.92 2.42 -8.75
N LEU A 65 19.69 2.96 -8.77
CA LEU A 65 18.76 2.86 -9.88
C LEU A 65 18.63 4.17 -10.67
N VAL A 66 19.15 5.29 -10.15
CA VAL A 66 19.15 6.58 -10.85
C VAL A 66 19.98 6.47 -12.13
N GLY A 67 19.46 6.98 -13.24
CA GLY A 67 20.06 6.86 -14.57
C GLY A 67 19.82 5.53 -15.27
N HIS A 68 19.21 4.55 -14.60
CA HIS A 68 18.81 3.27 -15.20
C HIS A 68 17.34 3.28 -15.62
N SER A 69 17.04 2.59 -16.72
CA SER A 69 15.66 2.38 -17.17
C SER A 69 14.88 1.51 -16.19
N PRO A 70 13.55 1.70 -16.08
CA PRO A 70 12.68 0.80 -15.33
C PRO A 70 12.84 -0.66 -15.81
N PRO A 71 12.59 -1.66 -14.95
CA PRO A 71 12.73 -3.08 -15.32
C PRO A 71 11.89 -3.53 -16.53
N THR A 72 10.83 -2.79 -16.85
CA THR A 72 10.00 -3.02 -18.03
C THR A 72 10.68 -2.60 -19.33
N ASN A 73 11.78 -1.83 -19.26
CA ASN A 73 12.36 -1.06 -20.37
C ASN A 73 11.36 -0.08 -21.02
N ILE A 74 10.29 0.27 -20.29
CA ILE A 74 9.30 1.26 -20.70
C ILE A 74 9.50 2.50 -19.81
N GLY A 75 9.60 3.67 -20.44
CA GLY A 75 9.78 4.95 -19.76
C GLY A 75 11.23 5.45 -19.73
N ALA A 76 11.38 6.71 -19.32
CA ALA A 76 12.69 7.35 -19.16
C ALA A 76 13.48 6.76 -17.98
N PRO A 77 14.82 6.88 -17.98
CA PRO A 77 15.64 6.55 -16.82
C PRO A 77 15.16 7.22 -15.53
N TRP A 78 15.28 6.52 -14.41
CA TRP A 78 14.94 7.08 -13.10
C TRP A 78 15.77 8.31 -12.78
N GLN A 79 15.13 9.30 -12.20
CA GLN A 79 15.75 10.52 -11.69
C GLN A 79 15.79 10.49 -10.16
N THR A 80 16.64 11.31 -9.55
CA THR A 80 16.80 11.39 -8.09
C THR A 80 15.52 11.82 -7.38
N SER A 81 14.71 12.65 -8.02
CA SER A 81 13.43 13.11 -7.47
C SER A 81 12.28 12.11 -7.72
N ASP A 82 12.51 11.01 -8.44
CA ASP A 82 11.47 10.02 -8.74
C ASP A 82 11.17 9.14 -7.52
N THR A 83 10.00 8.52 -7.55
CA THR A 83 9.60 7.40 -6.69
C THR A 83 9.19 6.23 -7.56
N PHE A 84 9.00 5.05 -6.97
CA PHE A 84 8.43 3.91 -7.71
C PHE A 84 7.01 4.19 -8.25
N PHE A 85 6.33 5.26 -7.82
CA PHE A 85 5.00 5.64 -8.30
C PHE A 85 5.00 6.84 -9.27
N THR A 86 6.15 7.49 -9.48
CA THR A 86 6.26 8.57 -10.47
C THR A 86 5.99 8.05 -11.87
N ASP A 87 5.06 8.69 -12.59
CA ASP A 87 4.65 8.34 -13.95
C ASP A 87 4.27 6.85 -14.08
N PHE A 88 3.57 6.31 -13.09
CA PHE A 88 3.36 4.86 -12.89
C PHE A 88 3.04 4.09 -14.19
N LYS A 89 2.06 4.55 -14.97
CA LYS A 89 1.64 3.90 -16.23
C LYS A 89 2.73 3.80 -17.29
N GLN A 90 3.72 4.69 -17.26
CA GLN A 90 4.83 4.70 -18.22
C GLN A 90 5.96 3.76 -17.79
N ARG A 91 6.01 3.37 -16.51
CA ARG A 91 7.14 2.64 -15.93
C ARG A 91 6.78 1.23 -15.45
N HIS A 92 5.49 0.94 -15.34
CA HIS A 92 4.97 -0.34 -14.88
C HIS A 92 4.07 -1.01 -15.91
N PRO A 93 3.97 -2.35 -15.88
CA PRO A 93 3.00 -3.09 -16.68
C PRO A 93 1.57 -2.59 -16.50
N GLU A 94 0.81 -2.54 -17.60
CA GLU A 94 -0.57 -2.07 -17.60
C GLU A 94 -1.49 -2.93 -16.71
N ASP A 95 -1.19 -4.22 -16.58
CA ASP A 95 -1.96 -5.16 -15.78
C ASP A 95 -1.89 -4.91 -14.26
N GLN A 96 -1.03 -3.99 -13.81
CA GLN A 96 -1.01 -3.53 -12.41
C GLN A 96 -2.03 -2.43 -12.14
N VAL A 97 -2.56 -1.76 -13.18
CA VAL A 97 -3.57 -0.72 -13.04
C VAL A 97 -4.95 -1.36 -13.11
N LEU A 98 -5.67 -1.38 -11.99
CA LEU A 98 -7.00 -1.98 -11.89
C LEU A 98 -8.10 -1.01 -12.32
N SER A 99 -7.90 0.26 -11.99
CA SER A 99 -8.78 1.38 -12.31
C SER A 99 -7.99 2.68 -12.42
N GLU A 100 -8.49 3.58 -13.25
CA GLU A 100 -7.95 4.91 -13.46
C GLU A 100 -9.12 5.90 -13.56
N ASP A 101 -8.99 7.02 -12.88
CA ASP A 101 -9.84 8.18 -13.09
C ASP A 101 -8.99 9.38 -13.54
N ARG A 102 -9.53 10.60 -13.46
CA ARG A 102 -8.79 11.80 -13.87
C ARG A 102 -7.56 12.07 -12.98
N TYR A 103 -7.65 11.78 -11.67
CA TYR A 103 -6.72 12.28 -10.65
C TYR A 103 -5.84 11.21 -10.03
N SER A 104 -6.25 9.94 -10.12
CA SER A 104 -5.64 8.85 -9.37
C SER A 104 -5.72 7.51 -10.10
N LEU A 105 -4.93 6.57 -9.61
CA LEU A 105 -4.86 5.18 -10.07
C LEU A 105 -5.14 4.25 -8.89
N ILE A 106 -5.87 3.17 -9.12
CA ILE A 106 -5.96 2.03 -8.20
C ILE A 106 -5.05 0.95 -8.77
N ILE A 107 -4.01 0.62 -8.00
CA ILE A 107 -2.98 -0.33 -8.40
C ILE A 107 -2.94 -1.52 -7.45
N GLY A 108 -2.55 -2.65 -8.00
CA GLY A 108 -2.26 -3.85 -7.23
C GLY A 108 -0.98 -3.74 -6.41
N ASN A 109 -0.98 -4.22 -5.17
CA ASN A 109 0.28 -4.54 -4.51
C ASN A 109 0.87 -5.80 -5.17
N ARG A 110 2.14 -5.73 -5.58
CA ARG A 110 2.84 -6.89 -6.16
C ARG A 110 3.25 -7.92 -5.12
N ALA A 111 3.27 -7.56 -3.83
CA ALA A 111 3.53 -8.51 -2.78
C ALA A 111 2.38 -9.53 -2.70
N SER A 112 2.73 -10.80 -2.60
CA SER A 112 1.77 -11.82 -2.21
C SER A 112 1.26 -11.54 -0.79
N TYR A 113 -0.01 -11.83 -0.56
CA TYR A 113 -0.64 -11.67 0.75
C TYR A 113 -0.13 -12.69 1.79
N ASP A 114 0.52 -13.78 1.37
CA ASP A 114 0.79 -14.94 2.23
C ASP A 114 2.23 -14.96 2.74
N THR A 115 2.38 -14.77 4.05
CA THR A 115 3.67 -14.76 4.77
C THR A 115 4.46 -16.07 4.63
N ARG A 116 3.82 -17.20 4.33
CA ARG A 116 4.51 -18.48 4.07
C ARG A 116 5.40 -18.42 2.83
N GLN A 117 5.11 -17.56 1.86
CA GLN A 117 5.99 -17.31 0.70
C GLN A 117 7.18 -16.38 1.02
N TYR A 118 7.28 -15.90 2.25
CA TYR A 118 8.29 -14.95 2.72
C TYR A 118 9.00 -15.47 3.97
N PHE A 119 9.46 -16.71 3.94
CA PHE A 119 10.14 -17.39 5.06
C PHE A 119 11.28 -16.57 5.67
N ASP A 120 12.02 -15.80 4.85
CA ASP A 120 13.12 -14.95 5.28
C ASP A 120 12.67 -13.56 5.75
N LYS A 121 11.57 -13.04 5.20
CA LYS A 121 11.14 -11.64 5.34
C LYS A 121 9.61 -11.51 5.39
N PRO A 122 8.93 -12.07 6.40
CA PRO A 122 7.46 -12.08 6.45
C PRO A 122 6.84 -10.66 6.52
N ALA A 123 7.61 -9.65 6.91
CA ALA A 123 7.21 -8.25 6.87
C ALA A 123 6.98 -7.69 5.45
N LEU A 124 7.44 -8.38 4.39
CA LEU A 124 7.26 -7.97 2.99
C LEU A 124 5.96 -8.50 2.36
N ALA A 125 5.23 -9.39 3.04
CA ALA A 125 3.94 -9.86 2.57
C ALA A 125 2.90 -8.72 2.57
N GLY A 126 1.81 -8.89 1.82
CA GLY A 126 0.65 -8.02 1.87
C GLY A 126 0.02 -7.98 3.28
N MET A 127 -0.65 -6.88 3.61
CA MET A 127 -1.25 -6.66 4.94
C MET A 127 -2.62 -7.31 5.14
N SER A 128 -3.22 -7.77 4.03
CA SER A 128 -4.41 -8.63 3.99
C SER A 128 -4.47 -9.31 2.62
N PHE A 129 -5.38 -10.28 2.43
CA PHE A 129 -5.63 -10.97 1.17
C PHE A 129 -5.77 -10.02 -0.01
N MET A 130 -6.51 -8.92 0.18
CA MET A 130 -6.57 -7.80 -0.73
C MET A 130 -5.78 -6.63 -0.16
N HIS A 131 -4.58 -6.40 -0.69
CA HIS A 131 -3.80 -5.21 -0.41
C HIS A 131 -3.63 -4.44 -1.70
N LEU A 132 -4.41 -3.37 -1.87
CA LEU A 132 -4.30 -2.47 -3.02
C LEU A 132 -3.77 -1.12 -2.57
N LEU A 133 -3.34 -0.32 -3.54
CA LEU A 133 -2.95 1.06 -3.31
C LEU A 133 -3.78 1.97 -4.20
N VAL A 134 -4.27 3.08 -3.66
CA VAL A 134 -4.72 4.22 -4.45
C VAL A 134 -3.60 5.25 -4.44
N ILE A 135 -3.19 5.75 -5.60
CA ILE A 135 -2.14 6.76 -5.74
C ILE A 135 -2.64 7.95 -6.57
N PRO A 136 -2.35 9.21 -6.20
CA PRO A 136 -2.58 10.33 -7.09
C PRO A 136 -1.60 10.27 -8.27
N LYS A 137 -2.05 10.76 -9.42
CA LYS A 137 -1.18 10.96 -10.59
C LYS A 137 -0.21 12.11 -10.38
N ASP A 138 -0.63 13.10 -9.59
CA ASP A 138 0.21 14.21 -9.19
C ASP A 138 1.30 13.75 -8.23
N LYS A 139 2.45 14.42 -8.31
CA LYS A 139 3.64 14.12 -7.53
C LYS A 139 3.49 14.70 -6.12
N VAL A 140 2.85 13.95 -5.24
CA VAL A 140 2.64 14.30 -3.83
C VAL A 140 3.51 13.41 -2.97
N TYR A 141 4.36 13.99 -2.12
CA TYR A 141 5.35 13.21 -1.37
C TYR A 141 4.71 12.22 -0.37
N ASN A 142 3.92 12.72 0.57
CA ASN A 142 3.35 11.86 1.61
C ASN A 142 2.14 12.53 2.27
N ILE A 143 1.35 11.77 3.03
CA ILE A 143 0.17 12.32 3.71
C ILE A 143 0.48 13.44 4.71
N VAL A 144 1.72 13.50 5.23
CA VAL A 144 2.15 14.58 6.13
C VAL A 144 2.30 15.94 5.44
N CYS A 145 2.41 16.00 4.10
CA CYS A 145 2.59 17.27 3.38
C CYS A 145 1.27 17.90 2.91
N LEU A 146 0.15 17.19 2.95
CA LEU A 146 -1.14 17.73 2.46
C LEU A 146 -1.63 18.90 3.31
N ASP A 147 -2.16 19.95 2.70
CA ASP A 147 -2.76 21.08 3.43
C ASP A 147 -4.27 20.96 3.63
N ASN A 148 -4.93 20.12 2.83
CA ASN A 148 -6.37 19.88 2.93
C ASN A 148 -6.70 18.40 2.65
N ALA A 149 -7.93 18.01 3.00
CA ALA A 149 -8.40 16.62 2.90
C ALA A 149 -8.86 16.20 1.48
N GLN A 150 -8.91 17.11 0.52
CA GLN A 150 -9.59 16.88 -0.76
C GLN A 150 -9.02 15.68 -1.52
N ILE A 151 -7.69 15.59 -1.67
CA ILE A 151 -7.04 14.47 -2.36
C ILE A 151 -7.37 13.13 -1.68
N VAL A 152 -7.42 13.08 -0.34
CA VAL A 152 -7.76 11.86 0.40
C VAL A 152 -9.21 11.44 0.12
N GLU A 153 -10.13 12.40 0.15
CA GLU A 153 -11.54 12.16 -0.15
C GLU A 153 -11.74 11.67 -1.59
N GLU A 154 -11.04 12.28 -2.55
CA GLU A 154 -11.04 11.88 -3.96
C GLU A 154 -10.52 10.44 -4.15
N MET A 155 -9.42 10.06 -3.47
CA MET A 155 -8.89 8.70 -3.52
C MET A 155 -9.88 7.66 -2.96
N ILE A 156 -10.58 8.00 -1.87
CA ILE A 156 -11.64 7.15 -1.30
C ILE A 156 -12.81 7.02 -2.29
N LEU A 157 -13.24 8.12 -2.88
CA LEU A 157 -14.35 8.14 -3.86
C LEU A 157 -14.01 7.32 -5.11
N HIS A 158 -12.78 7.41 -5.61
CA HIS A 158 -12.32 6.58 -6.72
C HIS A 158 -12.43 5.09 -6.36
N PHE A 159 -11.91 4.68 -5.20
CA PHE A 159 -12.02 3.27 -4.78
C PHE A 159 -13.47 2.83 -4.58
N LYS A 160 -14.32 3.63 -3.93
CA LYS A 160 -15.75 3.31 -3.76
C LYS A 160 -16.47 3.12 -5.09
N SER A 161 -16.11 3.92 -6.10
CA SER A 161 -16.67 3.81 -7.45
C SER A 161 -16.18 2.53 -8.14
N PHE A 162 -14.88 2.24 -8.06
CA PHE A 162 -14.29 1.01 -8.58
C PHE A 162 -14.88 -0.24 -7.92
N TRP A 163 -15.03 -0.27 -6.59
CA TRP A 163 -15.57 -1.41 -5.85
C TRP A 163 -16.96 -1.84 -6.36
N LYS A 164 -17.79 -0.87 -6.72
CA LYS A 164 -19.14 -1.08 -7.25
C LYS A 164 -19.17 -1.42 -8.75
N ALA A 165 -18.06 -1.23 -9.47
CA ALA A 165 -18.01 -1.46 -10.90
C ALA A 165 -18.12 -2.96 -11.23
N PRO A 166 -18.83 -3.34 -12.32
CA PRO A 166 -18.87 -4.73 -12.76
C PRO A 166 -17.47 -5.29 -13.02
N GLY A 167 -17.20 -6.49 -12.49
CA GLY A 167 -15.92 -7.19 -12.66
C GLY A 167 -14.76 -6.64 -11.84
N SER A 168 -14.98 -5.67 -10.95
CA SER A 168 -13.94 -5.12 -10.05
C SER A 168 -13.29 -6.22 -9.19
N ILE A 169 -14.10 -7.11 -8.62
CA ILE A 169 -13.63 -8.21 -7.78
C ILE A 169 -12.78 -9.20 -8.57
N GLU A 170 -13.13 -9.52 -9.81
CA GLU A 170 -12.32 -10.41 -10.64
C GLU A 170 -10.98 -9.78 -11.02
N LYS A 171 -10.94 -8.46 -11.26
CA LYS A 171 -9.68 -7.74 -11.46
C LYS A 171 -8.79 -7.80 -10.22
N ILE A 172 -9.38 -7.63 -9.03
CA ILE A 172 -8.68 -7.73 -7.74
C ILE A 172 -8.12 -9.14 -7.54
N ILE A 173 -8.95 -10.17 -7.70
CA ILE A 173 -8.55 -11.58 -7.52
C ILE A 173 -7.42 -11.95 -8.51
N LYS A 174 -7.55 -11.56 -9.78
CA LYS A 174 -6.51 -11.78 -10.79
C LYS A 174 -5.18 -11.13 -10.38
N CYS A 175 -5.23 -9.91 -9.85
CA CYS A 175 -4.05 -9.19 -9.39
C CYS A 175 -3.38 -9.88 -8.19
N ILE A 176 -4.17 -10.34 -7.21
CA ILE A 176 -3.67 -11.09 -6.04
C ILE A 176 -2.99 -12.38 -6.51
N GLN A 177 -3.60 -13.13 -7.44
CA GLN A 177 -3.02 -14.34 -8.02
C GLN A 177 -1.69 -14.07 -8.72
N LEU A 178 -1.60 -12.97 -9.47
CA LEU A 178 -0.34 -12.55 -10.11
C LEU A 178 0.76 -12.27 -9.07
N GLY A 179 0.44 -11.67 -7.92
CA GLY A 179 1.37 -11.46 -6.82
C GLY A 179 1.89 -12.78 -6.23
N VAL A 180 0.99 -13.74 -6.00
CA VAL A 180 1.34 -15.10 -5.54
C VAL A 180 2.28 -15.80 -6.53
N ASP A 181 1.93 -15.82 -7.82
CA ASP A 181 2.70 -16.49 -8.87
C ASP A 181 4.06 -15.80 -9.10
N THR A 182 4.11 -14.47 -9.03
CA THR A 182 5.36 -13.71 -9.15
C THR A 182 6.31 -14.05 -8.00
N ARG A 183 5.79 -14.14 -6.77
CA ARG A 183 6.61 -14.47 -5.61
C ARG A 183 7.09 -15.92 -5.64
N GLU A 184 6.24 -16.85 -6.04
CA GLU A 184 6.61 -18.26 -6.23
C GLU A 184 7.78 -18.38 -7.21
N LYS A 185 7.69 -17.76 -8.39
CA LYS A 185 8.78 -17.75 -9.37
C LYS A 185 10.09 -17.20 -8.80
N ALA A 186 10.02 -16.10 -8.05
CA ALA A 186 11.20 -15.51 -7.42
C ALA A 186 11.85 -16.44 -6.38
N VAL A 187 11.03 -17.13 -5.57
CA VAL A 187 11.52 -18.10 -4.58
C VAL A 187 12.15 -19.33 -5.26
N ILE A 188 11.50 -19.87 -6.29
CA ILE A 188 12.04 -21.01 -7.06
C ILE A 188 13.39 -20.65 -7.71
N SER A 189 13.49 -19.46 -8.32
CA SER A 189 14.76 -18.99 -8.90
C SER A 189 15.87 -18.96 -7.84
N ASN A 190 15.58 -18.45 -6.64
CA ASN A 190 16.55 -18.40 -5.54
C ASN A 190 16.98 -19.80 -5.08
N PHE A 191 16.06 -20.78 -4.99
CA PHE A 191 16.42 -22.16 -4.63
C PHE A 191 17.31 -22.84 -5.68
N GLN A 192 17.04 -22.57 -6.96
CA GLN A 192 17.86 -23.10 -8.05
C GLN A 192 19.29 -22.53 -8.01
N GLU A 193 19.43 -21.26 -7.67
CA GLU A 193 20.73 -20.60 -7.49
C GLU A 193 21.48 -21.08 -6.25
N SER A 194 20.78 -21.37 -5.15
CA SER A 194 21.38 -21.80 -3.87
C SER A 194 21.65 -23.31 -3.75
N LYS A 195 21.19 -24.15 -4.71
CA LYS A 195 21.29 -25.63 -4.69
C LYS A 195 20.72 -26.27 -3.41
N ASP A 196 19.70 -25.65 -2.84
CA ASP A 196 19.14 -26.05 -1.54
C ASP A 196 18.02 -27.09 -1.69
N GLN A 197 17.89 -28.01 -0.72
CA GLN A 197 16.94 -29.14 -0.76
C GLN A 197 15.50 -28.77 -0.34
N GLY A 198 15.24 -27.51 0.04
CA GLY A 198 13.94 -27.02 0.51
C GLY A 198 12.80 -26.97 -0.52
N ALA A 199 13.04 -27.43 -1.76
CA ALA A 199 12.07 -27.36 -2.85
C ALA A 199 10.78 -28.17 -2.57
N THR A 200 10.89 -29.35 -1.96
CA THR A 200 9.73 -30.23 -1.72
C THR A 200 8.75 -29.64 -0.68
N ASP A 201 9.28 -28.98 0.35
CA ASP A 201 8.46 -28.33 1.38
C ASP A 201 7.77 -27.07 0.82
N PHE A 202 8.44 -26.36 -0.09
CA PHE A 202 7.88 -25.19 -0.75
C PHE A 202 6.73 -25.54 -1.69
N ASP A 203 6.82 -26.63 -2.45
CA ASP A 203 5.72 -27.09 -3.31
C ASP A 203 4.44 -27.39 -2.51
N GLN A 204 4.59 -27.98 -1.32
CA GLN A 204 3.46 -28.24 -0.43
C GLN A 204 2.87 -26.93 0.12
N ILE A 205 3.71 -25.97 0.53
CA ILE A 205 3.27 -24.63 0.91
C ILE A 205 2.48 -23.98 -0.23
N MET A 206 2.97 -24.05 -1.47
CA MET A 206 2.31 -23.43 -2.61
C MET A 206 0.94 -24.05 -2.92
N LYS A 207 0.77 -25.37 -2.74
CA LYS A 207 -0.55 -26.01 -2.83
C LYS A 207 -1.53 -25.45 -1.80
N GLU A 208 -1.07 -25.22 -0.58
CA GLU A 208 -1.89 -24.63 0.49
C GLU A 208 -2.22 -23.17 0.20
N VAL A 209 -1.23 -22.35 -0.18
CA VAL A 209 -1.43 -20.94 -0.53
C VAL A 209 -2.47 -20.78 -1.65
N ARG A 210 -2.41 -21.64 -2.68
CA ARG A 210 -3.39 -21.63 -3.79
C ARG A 210 -4.78 -22.05 -3.31
N ARG A 211 -4.89 -23.11 -2.51
CA ARG A 211 -6.17 -23.57 -1.94
C ARG A 211 -6.80 -22.48 -1.08
N ASP A 212 -6.03 -21.91 -0.17
CA ASP A 212 -6.50 -20.89 0.77
C ASP A 212 -6.88 -19.61 -0.01
N GLY A 213 -6.11 -19.25 -1.04
CA GLY A 213 -6.44 -18.13 -1.93
C GLY A 213 -7.75 -18.31 -2.70
N LEU A 214 -8.09 -19.52 -3.13
CA LEU A 214 -9.39 -19.81 -3.77
C LEU A 214 -10.56 -19.65 -2.77
N GLN A 215 -10.38 -20.12 -1.54
CA GLN A 215 -11.39 -19.98 -0.49
C GLN A 215 -11.62 -18.51 -0.12
N LEU A 216 -10.54 -17.73 0.04
CA LEU A 216 -10.62 -16.31 0.33
C LEU A 216 -11.20 -15.52 -0.85
N ALA A 217 -10.88 -15.89 -2.09
CA ALA A 217 -11.49 -15.27 -3.27
C ALA A 217 -13.01 -15.47 -3.31
N GLU A 218 -13.49 -16.66 -2.99
CA GLU A 218 -14.93 -16.94 -2.95
C GLU A 218 -15.62 -16.19 -1.80
N GLU A 219 -15.00 -16.15 -0.63
CA GLU A 219 -15.49 -15.40 0.50
C GLU A 219 -15.56 -13.89 0.20
N LEU A 220 -14.56 -13.35 -0.51
CA LEU A 220 -14.54 -11.94 -0.94
C LEU A 220 -15.73 -11.63 -1.87
N ARG A 221 -16.01 -12.50 -2.85
CA ARG A 221 -17.18 -12.35 -3.73
C ARG A 221 -18.49 -12.34 -2.94
N ARG A 222 -18.64 -13.30 -2.02
CA ARG A 222 -19.84 -13.42 -1.18
C ARG A 222 -20.08 -12.15 -0.35
N ARG A 223 -19.03 -11.62 0.26
CA ARG A 223 -19.11 -10.46 1.16
C ARG A 223 -19.30 -9.14 0.44
N GLN A 224 -18.68 -8.96 -0.71
CA GLN A 224 -18.89 -7.74 -1.51
C GLN A 224 -20.38 -7.51 -1.84
N CYS A 225 -21.15 -8.59 -2.02
CA CYS A 225 -22.59 -8.52 -2.26
C CYS A 225 -23.46 -8.37 -1.01
N SER A 226 -22.97 -8.74 0.18
CA SER A 226 -23.80 -8.90 1.38
C SER A 226 -23.46 -7.95 2.53
N GLU A 227 -22.26 -7.35 2.53
CA GLU A 227 -21.78 -6.48 3.60
C GLU A 227 -21.53 -5.06 3.08
N LYS A 228 -21.55 -4.08 3.99
CA LYS A 228 -21.20 -2.70 3.64
C LYS A 228 -19.70 -2.58 3.47
N LEU A 229 -19.27 -1.71 2.57
CA LEU A 229 -17.85 -1.47 2.30
C LEU A 229 -17.11 -1.02 3.58
N GLU A 230 -17.74 -0.21 4.41
CA GLU A 230 -17.17 0.32 5.66
C GLU A 230 -16.95 -0.76 6.72
N ASP A 231 -17.65 -1.89 6.64
CA ASP A 231 -17.46 -3.04 7.54
C ASP A 231 -16.37 -4.00 7.02
N LEU A 232 -16.01 -3.89 5.74
CA LEU A 232 -15.05 -4.76 5.07
C LEU A 232 -13.68 -4.13 4.86
N ILE A 233 -13.65 -2.83 4.58
CA ILE A 233 -12.48 -2.14 4.03
C ILE A 233 -11.93 -1.14 5.02
N LEU A 234 -10.63 -1.24 5.26
CA LEU A 234 -9.85 -0.19 5.88
C LEU A 234 -9.10 0.61 4.80
N PHE A 235 -9.25 1.93 4.87
CA PHE A 235 -8.37 2.88 4.20
C PHE A 235 -7.32 3.41 5.17
N GLY A 236 -6.04 3.29 4.83
CA GLY A 236 -4.96 3.71 5.71
C GLY A 236 -3.76 4.32 5.01
N PHE A 237 -3.00 5.12 5.73
CA PHE A 237 -1.75 5.74 5.26
C PHE A 237 -0.60 5.42 6.22
N HIS A 238 0.61 5.36 5.68
CA HIS A 238 1.83 5.39 6.48
C HIS A 238 2.41 6.81 6.43
N PRO A 239 2.40 7.56 7.54
CA PRO A 239 2.99 8.90 7.56
C PRO A 239 4.52 8.84 7.53
N ALA A 240 5.17 9.78 6.85
CA ALA A 240 6.61 9.97 6.97
C ALA A 240 6.96 10.37 8.43
N PRO A 241 8.09 9.89 8.99
CA PRO A 241 9.17 9.14 8.36
C PRO A 241 9.00 7.61 8.42
N LEU A 242 7.80 7.11 8.79
CA LEU A 242 7.50 5.69 8.95
C LEU A 242 7.10 4.99 7.63
N ALA A 243 6.78 5.80 6.60
CA ALA A 243 6.51 5.36 5.25
C ALA A 243 7.73 4.72 4.57
N SER A 244 7.48 3.70 3.74
CA SER A 244 8.53 3.04 2.94
C SER A 244 8.71 3.67 1.55
N VAL A 245 7.71 4.39 1.03
CA VAL A 245 7.72 5.04 -0.29
C VAL A 245 7.39 6.51 -0.13
N GLY A 246 8.16 7.37 -0.81
CA GLY A 246 8.06 8.84 -0.76
C GLY A 246 7.03 9.42 -1.72
N HIS A 247 5.94 8.69 -1.99
CA HIS A 247 4.82 9.15 -2.80
C HIS A 247 3.54 8.86 -2.04
N LEU A 248 2.56 9.75 -2.06
CA LEU A 248 1.29 9.58 -1.38
C LEU A 248 0.58 8.33 -1.90
N HIS A 249 0.30 7.38 -1.03
CA HIS A 249 -0.48 6.19 -1.39
C HIS A 249 -1.37 5.78 -0.22
N MET A 250 -2.63 5.50 -0.55
CA MET A 250 -3.61 4.99 0.39
C MET A 250 -3.64 3.47 0.28
N HIS A 251 -3.38 2.79 1.39
CA HIS A 251 -3.60 1.36 1.51
C HIS A 251 -5.09 1.07 1.56
N VAL A 252 -5.53 0.11 0.75
CA VAL A 252 -6.88 -0.45 0.80
C VAL A 252 -6.77 -1.90 1.22
N LEU A 253 -7.27 -2.20 2.43
CA LEU A 253 -7.08 -3.48 3.10
C LEU A 253 -8.43 -4.11 3.46
N LEU A 254 -8.51 -5.45 3.40
CA LEU A 254 -9.62 -6.18 4.02
C LEU A 254 -9.39 -6.26 5.53
N ALA A 255 -10.36 -5.75 6.28
CA ALA A 255 -10.30 -5.70 7.73
C ALA A 255 -10.67 -7.01 8.45
N PRO A 256 -11.60 -7.85 7.95
CA PRO A 256 -11.97 -9.08 8.64
C PRO A 256 -10.80 -10.06 8.80
N VAL A 257 -10.76 -10.74 9.95
CA VAL A 257 -9.61 -11.54 10.42
C VAL A 257 -9.23 -12.64 9.45
N GLU A 258 -10.21 -13.30 8.85
CA GLU A 258 -10.05 -14.38 7.89
C GLU A 258 -9.22 -13.94 6.68
N PHE A 259 -9.40 -12.70 6.19
CA PHE A 259 -8.59 -12.16 5.10
C PHE A 259 -7.19 -11.75 5.55
N ARG A 260 -6.93 -11.69 6.86
CA ARG A 260 -5.63 -11.29 7.41
C ARG A 260 -4.83 -12.46 7.97
N ARG A 261 -5.45 -13.65 8.10
CA ARG A 261 -4.89 -14.84 8.74
C ARG A 261 -3.46 -15.18 8.29
N PHE A 262 -3.16 -15.03 7.01
CA PHE A 262 -1.86 -15.37 6.43
C PHE A 262 -1.02 -14.14 6.09
N SER A 263 -1.52 -12.94 6.38
CA SER A 263 -0.93 -11.66 6.00
C SER A 263 -0.12 -11.04 7.11
N THR A 264 0.71 -10.06 6.77
CA THR A 264 1.57 -9.40 7.75
C THR A 264 0.80 -8.35 8.55
N GLY A 265 0.92 -8.40 9.88
CA GLY A 265 0.44 -7.34 10.79
C GLY A 265 1.52 -6.34 11.18
N VAL A 266 2.74 -6.50 10.68
CA VAL A 266 3.93 -5.71 11.12
C VAL A 266 3.74 -4.21 10.90
N HIS A 267 2.94 -3.81 9.91
CA HIS A 267 2.73 -2.39 9.56
C HIS A 267 1.50 -1.76 10.20
N ASP A 268 0.71 -2.52 10.98
CA ASP A 268 -0.57 -2.03 11.54
C ASP A 268 -0.35 -0.86 12.51
N HIS A 269 0.70 -0.95 13.33
CA HIS A 269 1.02 0.07 14.34
C HIS A 269 1.33 1.45 13.76
N LYS A 270 1.62 1.54 12.46
CA LYS A 270 1.90 2.79 11.72
C LYS A 270 0.89 3.06 10.60
N THR A 271 -0.19 2.29 10.53
CA THR A 271 -1.27 2.48 9.55
C THR A 271 -2.33 3.39 10.14
N VAL A 272 -2.26 4.67 9.80
CA VAL A 272 -3.20 5.68 10.26
C VAL A 272 -4.47 5.60 9.40
N PRO A 273 -5.68 5.46 9.99
CA PRO A 273 -6.93 5.46 9.23
C PRO A 273 -7.11 6.76 8.44
N ALA A 274 -7.58 6.68 7.20
CA ALA A 274 -7.84 7.85 6.36
C ALA A 274 -8.82 8.85 7.03
N GLN A 275 -9.77 8.34 7.82
CA GLN A 275 -10.71 9.18 8.57
C GLN A 275 -10.00 10.07 9.61
N ALA A 276 -9.00 9.54 10.32
CA ALA A 276 -8.22 10.33 11.29
C ALA A 276 -7.43 11.44 10.61
N VAL A 277 -6.89 11.16 9.42
CA VAL A 277 -6.20 12.15 8.58
C VAL A 277 -7.14 13.26 8.14
N ILE A 278 -8.32 12.91 7.61
CA ILE A 278 -9.34 13.87 7.16
C ILE A 278 -9.77 14.79 8.31
N GLU A 279 -10.01 14.23 9.49
CA GLU A 279 -10.36 15.01 10.68
C GLU A 279 -9.27 16.02 11.04
N VAL A 280 -8.02 15.60 11.15
CA VAL A 280 -6.90 16.50 11.47
C VAL A 280 -6.77 17.62 10.45
N LEU A 281 -6.82 17.30 9.15
CA LEU A 281 -6.69 18.31 8.09
C LEU A 281 -7.86 19.31 8.09
N LYS A 282 -9.09 18.86 8.36
CA LYS A 282 -10.26 19.75 8.49
C LYS A 282 -10.20 20.60 9.75
N GLU A 283 -9.78 20.04 10.88
CA GLU A 283 -9.56 20.78 12.13
C GLU A 283 -8.50 21.88 11.94
N GLU A 284 -7.39 21.58 11.28
CA GLU A 284 -6.34 22.56 10.96
C GLU A 284 -6.86 23.68 10.05
N ALA A 285 -7.54 23.34 8.96
CA ALA A 285 -8.10 24.32 8.03
C ALA A 285 -9.14 25.26 8.68
N SER A 286 -9.86 24.78 9.71
CA SER A 286 -10.81 25.60 10.46
C SER A 286 -10.15 26.60 11.43
N ARG A 287 -8.87 26.42 11.77
CA ARG A 287 -8.11 27.30 12.68
C ARG A 287 -7.40 28.44 11.97
N THR A 288 -7.25 28.35 10.65
CA THR A 288 -6.58 29.35 9.80
C THR A 288 -7.54 30.38 9.18
N VAL A 289 -8.84 30.28 9.47
CA VAL A 289 -9.89 31.25 9.12
C VAL A 289 -10.16 32.15 10.31
#